data_AF-A0A6B1EMI1-F1
#
_entry.id   AF-A0A6B1EMI1-F1
#
_cell.length_a   1.000
_cell.length_b   1.000
_cell.length_c   1.000
_cell.angle_alpha   90.00
_cell.angle_beta   90.00
_cell.angle_gamma   90.00
#
_symmetry.space_group_name_H-M   'P 1'
#
loop_
_entity.id
_entity.type
_entity.pdbx_description
1 polymer ?
#
loop_
_entity_poly.entity_id
_entity_poly.type
_entity_poly.pdbx_seq_one_letter_code
_entity_poly.pdbx_strand_id
1 'polypeptide(L)'
;MDMVRDVQGFFADEMDRHGFGRKTFQYNPTIEIRKGRHTLAAYMADQNLVWFELGRFTFLPENTADIVFMEGADRVGNVGNNGRGILLWVTWAEDGGPGDDFGYYLVWIPSKVTEWLLPILAHELGHAFGIRAHNHNVLLDGKRTVMYRSVTRVSEIEQYVFSLQEAKILDTSPFLSTTYAPHVPTHESGDIDADVNNDGRVDLSDVLVIRNAIQGSSAYDTDVNNDGKTDELDLLIVKAKAHAAIAAAAPMLRRRGMKFSTWGRIKRGY
;
A
#
# COMPACT_ATOMS: atom_id res chain seq x y z
N MET A 1 -4.50 3.82 -17.56
CA MET A 1 -3.12 3.58 -17.08
C MET A 1 -3.26 3.30 -15.59
N ASP A 2 -2.75 2.17 -15.12
CA ASP A 2 -2.85 1.76 -13.71
C ASP A 2 -1.59 2.28 -13.01
N MET A 3 -1.70 3.46 -12.42
CA MET A 3 -0.56 4.23 -11.91
C MET A 3 0.28 3.45 -10.87
N VAL A 4 -0.35 2.62 -10.03
CA VAL A 4 0.38 1.81 -9.05
C VAL A 4 1.16 0.70 -9.75
N ARG A 5 0.60 0.13 -10.83
CA ARG A 5 1.28 -0.86 -11.66
C ARG A 5 2.49 -0.27 -12.39
N ASP A 6 2.38 0.96 -12.88
CA ASP A 6 3.50 1.64 -13.55
C ASP A 6 4.66 1.88 -12.58
N VAL A 7 4.37 2.32 -11.35
CA VAL A 7 5.38 2.44 -10.29
C VAL A 7 5.94 1.08 -9.87
N GLN A 8 5.10 0.05 -9.76
CA GLN A 8 5.55 -1.32 -9.50
C GLN A 8 6.54 -1.81 -10.57
N GLY A 9 6.26 -1.54 -11.85
CA GLY A 9 7.15 -1.83 -12.97
C GLY A 9 8.48 -1.08 -12.86
N PHE A 10 8.45 0.21 -12.54
CA PHE A 10 9.65 1.03 -12.31
C PHE A 10 10.56 0.44 -11.22
N PHE A 11 10.02 0.06 -10.07
CA PHE A 11 10.81 -0.60 -9.01
C PHE A 11 11.44 -1.90 -9.52
N ALA A 12 10.67 -2.72 -10.24
CA ALA A 12 11.15 -4.00 -10.76
C ALA A 12 12.29 -3.82 -11.77
N ASP A 13 12.16 -2.87 -12.69
CA ASP A 13 13.17 -2.55 -13.71
C ASP A 13 14.45 -2.03 -13.07
N GLU A 14 14.34 -1.14 -12.09
CA GLU A 14 15.51 -0.58 -11.41
C GLU A 14 16.24 -1.60 -10.52
N MET A 15 15.52 -2.47 -9.82
CA MET A 15 16.14 -3.56 -9.06
C MET A 15 16.88 -4.54 -9.97
N ASP A 16 16.31 -4.86 -11.13
CA ASP A 16 16.95 -5.72 -12.14
C ASP A 16 18.20 -5.05 -12.74
N ARG A 17 18.12 -3.76 -13.07
CA ARG A 17 19.23 -2.95 -13.60
C ARG A 17 20.46 -2.97 -12.67
N HIS A 18 20.26 -3.05 -11.36
CA HIS A 18 21.35 -3.12 -10.37
C HIS A 18 21.80 -4.55 -10.02
N GLY A 19 21.20 -5.57 -10.63
CA GLY A 19 21.60 -6.97 -10.46
C GLY A 19 20.98 -7.67 -9.25
N PHE A 20 19.93 -7.12 -8.64
CA PHE A 20 19.18 -7.74 -7.53
C PHE A 20 18.02 -8.62 -8.01
N GLY A 21 17.90 -8.78 -9.33
CA GLY A 21 16.75 -9.38 -9.98
C GLY A 21 15.53 -8.46 -9.99
N ARG A 22 14.50 -8.88 -10.70
CA ARG A 22 13.27 -8.10 -10.95
C ARG A 22 12.33 -8.07 -9.73
N LYS A 23 12.81 -7.57 -8.59
CA LYS A 23 12.08 -7.46 -7.32
C LYS A 23 11.14 -6.25 -7.31
N THR A 24 9.92 -6.43 -6.82
CA THR A 24 8.97 -5.33 -6.65
C THR A 24 8.01 -5.58 -5.49
N PHE A 25 7.18 -4.59 -5.18
CA PHE A 25 6.19 -4.67 -4.12
C PHE A 25 4.87 -5.27 -4.59
N GLN A 26 4.12 -5.85 -3.66
CA GLN A 26 2.76 -6.33 -3.89
C GLN A 26 1.75 -5.23 -3.60
N TYR A 27 0.62 -5.21 -4.31
CA TYR A 27 -0.48 -4.28 -4.01
C TYR A 27 -1.85 -4.93 -4.23
N ASN A 28 -2.84 -4.48 -3.46
CA ASN A 28 -4.24 -4.77 -3.71
C ASN A 28 -4.78 -3.75 -4.72
N PRO A 29 -5.25 -4.16 -5.91
CA PRO A 29 -5.79 -3.24 -6.91
C PRO A 29 -7.17 -2.68 -6.54
N THR A 30 -7.80 -3.17 -5.47
CA THR A 30 -9.11 -2.70 -5.01
C THR A 30 -9.00 -1.29 -4.46
N ILE A 31 -9.69 -0.35 -5.10
CA ILE A 31 -9.76 1.04 -4.65
C ILE A 31 -10.98 1.23 -3.76
N GLU A 32 -10.75 1.67 -2.52
CA GLU A 32 -11.82 2.08 -1.61
C GLU A 32 -12.05 3.60 -1.70
N ILE A 33 -13.29 4.01 -1.95
CA ILE A 33 -13.66 5.43 -1.96
C ILE A 33 -14.34 5.77 -0.65
N ARG A 34 -13.74 6.68 0.12
CA ARG A 34 -14.30 7.17 1.39
C ARG A 34 -14.66 8.65 1.31
N LYS A 35 -15.83 8.99 1.85
CA LYS A 35 -16.20 10.38 2.12
C LYS A 35 -15.61 10.78 3.47
N GLY A 36 -14.60 11.65 3.46
CA GLY A 36 -13.97 12.14 4.69
C GLY A 36 -14.98 12.81 5.63
N ARG A 37 -14.81 12.60 6.95
CA ARG A 37 -15.60 13.22 8.01
C ARG A 37 -15.15 14.64 8.33
N HIS A 38 -13.92 14.98 7.96
CA HIS A 38 -13.32 16.28 8.23
C HIS A 38 -13.16 17.09 6.95
N THR A 39 -12.98 18.41 7.09
CA THR A 39 -12.65 19.27 5.94
C THR A 39 -11.21 19.02 5.50
N LEU A 40 -10.88 19.34 4.25
CA LEU A 40 -9.51 19.29 3.78
C LEU A 40 -8.55 20.10 4.67
N ALA A 41 -8.97 21.29 5.10
CA ALA A 41 -8.17 22.13 6.00
C ALA A 41 -7.88 21.45 7.35
N ALA A 42 -8.83 20.67 7.88
CA ALA A 42 -8.63 19.92 9.11
C ALA A 42 -7.62 18.78 8.90
N TYR A 43 -7.72 18.00 7.82
CA TYR A 43 -6.72 16.97 7.49
C TYR A 43 -5.32 17.57 7.25
N MET A 44 -5.23 18.79 6.71
CA MET A 44 -3.96 19.51 6.54
C MET A 44 -3.39 20.03 7.85
N ALA A 45 -4.25 20.41 8.80
CA ALA A 45 -3.84 20.89 10.12
C ALA A 45 -3.43 19.73 11.04
N ASP A 46 -4.11 18.58 10.93
CA ASP A 46 -3.82 17.37 11.69
C ASP A 46 -3.92 16.14 10.79
N GLN A 47 -2.76 15.63 10.39
CA GLN A 47 -2.62 14.50 9.47
C GLN A 47 -3.04 13.17 10.14
N ASN A 48 -3.07 13.12 11.48
CA ASN A 48 -3.57 11.96 12.22
C ASN A 48 -5.06 11.70 11.95
N LEU A 49 -5.82 12.72 11.53
CA LEU A 49 -7.22 12.55 11.17
C LEU A 49 -7.42 11.58 10.00
N VAL A 50 -6.45 11.45 9.09
CA VAL A 50 -6.53 10.47 7.98
C VAL A 50 -6.47 9.05 8.54
N TRP A 51 -5.60 8.81 9.51
CA TRP A 51 -5.51 7.55 10.24
C TRP A 51 -6.83 7.19 10.93
N PHE A 52 -7.43 8.18 11.60
CA PHE A 52 -8.74 8.07 12.25
C PHE A 52 -9.85 7.69 11.25
N GLU A 53 -9.82 8.29 10.07
CA GLU A 53 -10.76 7.99 9.00
C GLU A 53 -10.60 6.58 8.43
N LEU A 54 -9.37 6.09 8.30
CA LEU A 54 -9.11 4.77 7.77
C LEU A 54 -9.43 3.64 8.75
N GLY A 55 -9.53 3.96 10.05
CA GLY A 55 -9.80 2.97 11.10
C GLY A 55 -8.60 2.04 11.36
N ARG A 56 -7.39 2.50 11.08
CA ARG A 56 -6.15 1.70 11.10
C ARG A 56 -5.43 1.69 12.46
N PHE A 57 -6.15 1.80 13.58
CA PHE A 57 -5.58 1.85 14.95
C PHE A 57 -5.15 0.51 15.51
N THR A 58 -5.45 -0.58 14.82
CA THR A 58 -5.21 -1.94 15.32
C THR A 58 -4.08 -2.58 14.53
N PHE A 59 -3.01 -2.99 15.22
CA PHE A 59 -1.95 -3.92 14.82
C PHE A 59 -2.06 -4.43 13.37
N LEU A 60 -1.61 -3.62 12.41
CA LEU A 60 -1.48 -4.07 11.03
C LEU A 60 -0.19 -4.86 10.90
N PRO A 61 -0.12 -5.82 9.96
CA PRO A 61 1.13 -6.52 9.68
C PRO A 61 2.23 -5.50 9.39
N GLU A 62 3.43 -5.72 9.96
CA GLU A 62 4.60 -4.84 9.92
C GLU A 62 5.12 -4.49 8.50
N ASN A 63 4.47 -4.98 7.44
CA ASN A 63 4.89 -4.84 6.05
C ASN A 63 3.72 -4.39 5.14
N THR A 64 2.84 -3.50 5.63
CA THR A 64 1.74 -2.95 4.83
C THR A 64 1.80 -1.43 4.78
N ALA A 65 1.45 -0.86 3.63
CA ALA A 65 1.34 0.58 3.42
C ALA A 65 0.00 0.89 2.73
N ASP A 66 -0.76 1.85 3.26
CA ASP A 66 -1.95 2.37 2.58
C ASP A 66 -1.56 3.55 1.70
N ILE A 67 -2.04 3.55 0.45
CA ILE A 67 -1.90 4.70 -0.47
C ILE A 67 -3.23 5.45 -0.49
N VAL A 68 -3.19 6.72 -0.08
CA VAL A 68 -4.38 7.58 0.03
C VAL A 68 -4.30 8.72 -0.97
N PHE A 69 -5.22 8.72 -1.93
CA PHE A 69 -5.42 9.85 -2.84
C PHE A 69 -6.46 10.81 -2.25
N MET A 70 -6.04 12.02 -1.91
CA MET A 70 -6.96 13.01 -1.33
C MET A 70 -7.46 14.00 -2.38
N GLU A 71 -8.77 13.98 -2.57
CA GLU A 71 -9.46 14.93 -3.45
C GLU A 71 -9.48 16.34 -2.84
N GLY A 72 -9.44 17.34 -3.72
CA GLY A 72 -9.53 18.75 -3.32
C GLY A 72 -8.19 19.39 -3.01
N ALA A 73 -7.21 18.61 -2.55
CA ALA A 73 -5.83 19.03 -2.33
C ALA A 73 -5.17 19.35 -3.68
N ASP A 74 -4.97 20.65 -3.95
CA ASP A 74 -4.14 21.15 -5.04
C ASP A 74 -2.66 21.27 -4.63
N ARG A 75 -2.40 21.35 -3.33
CA ARG A 75 -1.09 21.29 -2.68
C ARG A 75 -1.25 20.68 -1.28
N VAL A 76 -0.28 19.89 -0.83
CA VAL A 76 -0.13 19.63 0.60
C VAL A 76 0.70 20.77 1.18
N GLY A 77 0.07 21.67 1.94
CA GLY A 77 0.71 22.89 2.43
C GLY A 77 0.82 22.91 3.95
N ASN A 78 2.04 22.75 4.49
CA ASN A 78 2.80 23.80 5.19
C ASN A 78 4.18 23.30 5.69
N VAL A 79 4.90 22.53 4.87
CA VAL A 79 6.35 22.34 5.01
C VAL A 79 6.92 22.83 3.70
N GLY A 80 7.56 24.00 3.69
CA GLY A 80 7.92 24.72 2.47
C GLY A 80 8.56 23.83 1.40
N ASN A 81 7.79 23.50 0.35
CA ASN A 81 8.16 23.32 -1.06
C ASN A 81 7.13 22.46 -1.83
N ASN A 82 6.44 23.07 -2.80
CA ASN A 82 5.98 22.49 -4.08
C ASN A 82 5.39 21.07 -4.10
N GLY A 83 4.10 20.91 -3.78
CA GLY A 83 3.25 19.86 -4.34
C GLY A 83 3.67 18.40 -4.06
N ARG A 84 4.27 18.14 -2.90
CA ARG A 84 4.81 16.83 -2.54
C ARG A 84 3.71 15.91 -2.01
N GLY A 85 3.88 14.61 -2.23
CA GLY A 85 3.25 13.61 -1.37
C GLY A 85 3.83 13.71 0.05
N ILE A 86 3.18 13.03 0.99
CA ILE A 86 3.70 12.90 2.34
C ILE A 86 3.61 11.45 2.75
N LEU A 87 4.73 10.86 3.14
CA LEU A 87 4.74 9.67 3.99
C LEU A 87 4.43 10.07 5.43
N LEU A 88 3.34 9.52 5.98
CA LEU A 88 3.07 9.52 7.41
C LEU A 88 3.54 8.19 8.00
N TRP A 89 4.33 8.26 9.07
CA TRP A 89 4.69 7.09 9.87
C TRP A 89 4.03 7.19 11.24
N VAL A 90 3.56 6.05 11.76
CA VAL A 90 3.17 5.89 13.16
C VAL A 90 4.17 4.93 13.79
N THR A 91 5.07 5.45 14.64
CA THR A 91 5.92 4.64 15.49
C THR A 91 5.25 4.51 16.85
N TRP A 92 5.01 3.27 17.29
CA TRP A 92 4.56 2.98 18.65
C TRP A 92 5.72 2.83 19.64
N ALA A 93 6.96 2.97 19.16
CA ALA A 93 8.16 2.95 19.98
C ALA A 93 8.45 4.33 20.57
N GLU A 94 8.77 4.33 21.87
CA GLU A 94 9.23 5.51 22.61
C GLU A 94 10.46 6.12 21.91
N ASP A 95 10.50 7.46 21.86
CA ASP A 95 11.60 8.25 21.31
C ASP A 95 12.97 7.76 21.81
N GLY A 96 13.82 7.20 20.93
CA GLY A 96 15.26 7.14 21.17
C GLY A 96 16.07 5.90 20.75
N GLY A 97 15.48 4.88 20.12
CA GLY A 97 16.25 3.71 19.66
C GLY A 97 16.83 3.87 18.24
N PRO A 98 18.16 3.81 18.02
CA PRO A 98 18.72 3.67 16.68
C PRO A 98 18.65 2.19 16.27
N GLY A 99 17.56 1.80 15.62
CA GLY A 99 17.42 0.48 14.99
C GLY A 99 15.96 0.00 14.94
N ASP A 100 15.50 -0.32 13.74
CA ASP A 100 14.42 -1.29 13.47
C ASP A 100 12.94 -0.89 13.68
N ASP A 101 12.57 0.38 13.46
CA ASP A 101 11.15 0.76 13.37
C ASP A 101 10.53 0.34 12.03
N PHE A 102 10.04 -0.91 11.95
CA PHE A 102 9.02 -1.30 10.97
C PHE A 102 7.66 -0.80 11.47
N GLY A 103 7.31 0.42 11.04
CA GLY A 103 6.01 1.04 11.31
C GLY A 103 5.04 0.81 10.16
N TYR A 104 3.75 0.94 10.43
CA TYR A 104 2.76 0.98 9.36
C TYR A 104 2.79 2.35 8.67
N TYR A 105 2.80 2.34 7.33
CA TYR A 105 3.02 3.52 6.51
C TYR A 105 1.74 3.99 5.81
N LEU A 106 1.54 5.30 5.76
CA LEU A 106 0.51 5.91 4.92
C LEU A 106 1.14 6.86 3.92
N VAL A 107 0.98 6.54 2.64
CA VAL A 107 1.43 7.36 1.53
C VAL A 107 0.29 8.27 1.11
N TRP A 108 0.41 9.56 1.43
CA TRP A 108 -0.62 10.55 1.13
C TRP A 108 -0.28 11.32 -0.13
N ILE A 109 -1.16 11.27 -1.13
CA ILE A 109 -0.95 11.89 -2.44
C ILE A 109 -2.10 12.85 -2.79
N PRO A 110 -1.81 14.12 -3.11
CA PRO A 110 -2.82 15.04 -3.62
C PRO A 110 -3.30 14.60 -5.02
N SER A 111 -4.61 14.44 -5.23
CA SER A 111 -5.10 13.89 -6.50
C SER A 111 -5.07 14.86 -7.70
N LYS A 112 -4.86 16.16 -7.45
CA LYS A 112 -4.87 17.20 -8.50
C LYS A 112 -3.54 17.41 -9.22
N VAL A 113 -2.44 16.81 -8.76
CA VAL A 113 -1.10 16.93 -9.39
C VAL A 113 -0.85 15.80 -10.40
N THR A 114 -1.80 15.59 -11.32
CA THR A 114 -1.87 14.39 -12.18
C THR A 114 -0.62 14.12 -13.00
N GLU A 115 0.05 15.18 -13.46
CA GLU A 115 1.27 15.10 -14.24
C GLU A 115 2.44 14.46 -13.47
N TRP A 116 2.50 14.65 -12.14
CA TRP A 116 3.67 14.30 -11.32
C TRP A 116 3.37 13.16 -10.35
N LEU A 117 2.21 12.53 -10.47
CA LEU A 117 1.76 11.47 -9.57
C LEU A 117 2.71 10.27 -9.56
N LEU A 118 3.22 9.85 -10.72
CA LEU A 118 4.09 8.67 -10.82
C LEU A 118 5.42 8.88 -10.08
N PRO A 119 6.22 9.93 -10.36
CA PRO A 119 7.43 10.21 -9.57
C PRO A 119 7.16 10.46 -8.09
N ILE A 120 6.07 11.14 -7.74
CA ILE A 120 5.71 11.40 -6.34
C ILE A 120 5.39 10.07 -5.64
N LEU A 121 4.53 9.23 -6.22
CA LEU A 121 4.18 7.94 -5.64
C LEU A 121 5.42 7.07 -5.46
N ALA A 122 6.30 7.01 -6.46
CA ALA A 122 7.54 6.24 -6.37
C ALA A 122 8.47 6.78 -5.26
N HIS A 123 8.57 8.10 -5.10
CA HIS A 123 9.34 8.73 -4.03
C HIS A 123 8.82 8.37 -2.63
N GLU A 124 7.51 8.54 -2.40
CA GLU A 124 6.92 8.27 -1.10
C GLU A 124 6.94 6.77 -0.76
N LEU A 125 6.74 5.88 -1.75
CA LEU A 125 6.92 4.44 -1.55
C LEU A 125 8.37 4.08 -1.26
N GLY A 126 9.35 4.76 -1.88
CA GLY A 126 10.76 4.58 -1.54
C GLY A 126 11.04 4.85 -0.07
N HIS A 127 10.40 5.88 0.51
CA HIS A 127 10.45 6.13 1.94
C HIS A 127 9.77 5.03 2.76
N ALA A 128 8.57 4.59 2.37
CA ALA A 128 7.84 3.50 3.04
C ALA A 128 8.65 2.19 3.04
N PHE A 129 9.46 1.95 2.02
CA PHE A 129 10.26 0.74 1.86
C PHE A 129 11.66 0.83 2.48
N GLY A 130 11.94 1.91 3.22
CA GLY A 130 13.14 2.03 4.06
C GLY A 130 14.18 3.04 3.59
N ILE A 131 14.01 3.70 2.44
CA ILE A 131 14.95 4.73 2.00
C ILE A 131 14.68 6.03 2.76
N ARG A 132 15.45 6.33 3.82
CA ARG A 132 15.21 7.52 4.66
C ARG A 132 15.85 8.81 4.14
N ALA A 133 16.96 8.70 3.40
CA ALA A 133 17.72 9.87 2.98
C ALA A 133 17.19 10.43 1.65
N HIS A 134 17.00 11.75 1.59
CA HIS A 134 16.92 12.45 0.31
C HIS A 134 18.32 12.60 -0.26
N ASN A 135 18.45 12.32 -1.56
CA ASN A 135 19.73 12.48 -2.22
C ASN A 135 19.77 13.83 -2.95
N HIS A 136 20.85 14.58 -2.79
CA HIS A 136 20.97 15.92 -3.37
C HIS A 136 21.62 15.84 -4.76
N ASN A 137 20.82 16.06 -5.81
CA ASN A 137 21.28 16.27 -7.20
C ASN A 137 22.26 15.20 -7.76
N VAL A 138 22.09 13.92 -7.41
CA VAL A 138 22.85 12.87 -8.08
C VAL A 138 22.21 12.62 -9.45
N LEU A 139 22.91 13.03 -10.51
CA LEU A 139 22.64 12.54 -11.85
C LEU A 139 23.37 11.21 -12.00
N LEU A 140 22.62 10.14 -12.25
CA LEU A 140 23.13 8.82 -12.56
C LEU A 140 22.79 8.58 -14.04
N ASP A 141 23.82 8.51 -14.89
CA ASP A 141 23.67 8.31 -16.33
C ASP A 141 22.72 9.34 -17.00
N GLY A 142 22.77 10.59 -16.54
CA GLY A 142 21.92 11.69 -17.02
C GLY A 142 20.49 11.70 -16.45
N LYS A 143 20.11 10.68 -15.67
CA LYS A 143 18.82 10.59 -14.97
C LYS A 143 18.94 11.02 -13.51
N ARG A 144 17.82 11.41 -12.90
CA ARG A 144 17.78 11.84 -11.49
C ARG A 144 17.47 10.66 -10.58
N THR A 145 18.02 10.63 -9.38
CA THR A 145 17.47 9.73 -8.34
C THR A 145 16.00 10.04 -8.05
N VAL A 146 15.15 9.02 -7.95
CA VAL A 146 13.74 9.18 -7.52
C VAL A 146 13.65 9.69 -6.08
N MET A 147 14.67 9.45 -5.25
CA MET A 147 14.75 9.97 -3.88
C MET A 147 15.27 11.41 -3.83
N TYR A 148 15.25 12.12 -4.96
CA TYR A 148 15.56 13.53 -5.01
C TYR A 148 14.50 14.35 -4.27
N ARG A 149 14.95 15.26 -3.40
CA ARG A 149 14.09 16.10 -2.55
C ARG A 149 13.01 16.86 -3.33
N SER A 150 13.17 17.10 -4.63
CA SER A 150 12.16 17.79 -5.47
C SER A 150 11.87 17.00 -6.76
N VAL A 151 11.26 15.81 -6.61
CA VAL A 151 10.70 14.99 -7.72
C VAL A 151 9.68 15.73 -8.60
N THR A 152 9.25 16.90 -8.16
CA THR A 152 8.37 17.82 -8.86
C THR A 152 9.14 18.70 -9.86
N ARG A 153 10.00 18.09 -10.70
CA ARG A 153 10.78 18.81 -11.74
C ARG A 153 10.66 18.18 -13.12
N VAL A 154 10.36 16.89 -13.17
CA VAL A 154 10.20 16.08 -14.38
C VAL A 154 9.01 15.15 -14.12
N SER A 155 8.04 15.14 -15.03
CA SER A 155 6.79 14.35 -14.96
C SER A 155 7.02 12.88 -15.28
N GLU A 156 7.99 12.61 -16.15
CA GLU A 156 8.27 11.29 -16.71
C GLU A 156 9.08 10.46 -15.71
N ILE A 157 8.50 9.36 -15.22
CA ILE A 157 9.16 8.47 -14.25
C ILE A 157 10.42 7.82 -14.84
N GLU A 158 10.49 7.69 -16.16
CA GLU A 158 11.62 7.12 -16.91
C GLU A 158 12.89 7.97 -16.84
N GLN A 159 12.75 9.25 -16.47
CA GLN A 159 13.87 10.17 -16.22
C GLN A 159 14.42 10.04 -14.80
N TYR A 160 13.83 9.16 -14.00
CA TYR A 160 14.30 8.81 -12.67
C TYR A 160 14.92 7.41 -12.64
N VAL A 161 15.72 7.19 -11.60
CA VAL A 161 16.40 5.93 -11.29
C VAL A 161 16.59 5.78 -9.78
N PHE A 162 16.90 4.58 -9.32
CA PHE A 162 17.53 4.36 -8.02
C PHE A 162 19.05 4.39 -8.14
N SER A 163 19.73 4.91 -7.11
CA SER A 163 21.16 4.67 -6.93
C SER A 163 21.43 3.23 -6.50
N LEU A 164 22.66 2.75 -6.69
CA LEU A 164 23.05 1.42 -6.19
C LEU A 164 22.84 1.29 -4.68
N GLN A 165 23.04 2.39 -3.92
CA GLN A 165 22.81 2.40 -2.47
C GLN A 165 21.32 2.30 -2.13
N GLU A 166 20.46 3.01 -2.87
CA GLU A 166 19.00 2.92 -2.72
C GLU A 166 18.51 1.50 -3.06
N ALA A 167 19.00 0.92 -4.16
CA ALA A 167 18.67 -0.45 -4.55
C ALA A 167 19.12 -1.49 -3.51
N LYS A 168 20.28 -1.31 -2.86
CA LYS A 168 20.73 -2.18 -1.76
C LYS A 168 19.80 -2.12 -0.54
N ILE A 169 19.28 -0.94 -0.19
CA ILE A 169 18.30 -0.80 0.90
C ILE A 169 17.01 -1.53 0.53
N LEU A 170 16.54 -1.31 -0.70
CA LEU A 170 15.34 -1.94 -1.24
C LEU A 170 15.45 -3.47 -1.34
N ASP A 171 16.62 -4.01 -1.64
CA ASP A 171 16.89 -5.46 -1.72
C ASP A 171 16.61 -6.18 -0.40
N THR A 172 16.88 -5.48 0.71
CA THR A 172 16.63 -5.96 2.08
C THR A 172 15.26 -5.58 2.62
N SER A 173 14.46 -4.85 1.84
CA SER A 173 13.14 -4.38 2.28
C SER A 173 12.15 -5.55 2.29
N PRO A 174 11.38 -5.74 3.37
CA PRO A 174 10.36 -6.80 3.41
C PRO A 174 9.18 -6.53 2.48
N PHE A 175 9.07 -5.32 1.93
CA PHE A 175 8.06 -4.95 0.96
C PHE A 175 8.36 -5.48 -0.45
N LEU A 176 9.62 -5.77 -0.76
CA LEU A 176 10.04 -6.17 -2.10
C LEU A 176 10.35 -7.67 -2.17
N SER A 177 9.82 -8.32 -3.19
CA SER A 177 10.06 -9.74 -3.45
C SER A 177 10.22 -9.99 -4.95
N THR A 178 10.88 -11.09 -5.32
CA THR A 178 10.99 -11.56 -6.71
C THR A 178 9.69 -12.14 -7.24
N THR A 179 8.75 -12.43 -6.34
CA THR A 179 7.38 -12.79 -6.69
C THR A 179 6.74 -11.54 -7.26
N TYR A 180 6.63 -11.44 -8.60
CA TYR A 180 5.57 -10.62 -9.19
C TYR A 180 4.28 -11.10 -8.56
N ALA A 181 3.32 -10.21 -8.26
CA ALA A 181 1.98 -10.65 -7.88
C ALA A 181 1.64 -11.83 -8.81
N PRO A 182 1.40 -13.04 -8.28
CA PRO A 182 0.67 -13.99 -9.10
C PRO A 182 -0.50 -13.16 -9.59
N HIS A 183 -0.71 -13.14 -10.90
CA HIS A 183 -2.06 -13.00 -11.37
C HIS A 183 -2.80 -14.01 -10.49
N VAL A 184 -3.53 -13.54 -9.46
CA VAL A 184 -4.46 -14.39 -8.73
C VAL A 184 -5.21 -14.96 -9.90
N PRO A 185 -5.05 -16.25 -10.22
CA PRO A 185 -5.81 -16.80 -11.31
C PRO A 185 -7.21 -16.40 -10.90
N THR A 186 -7.91 -15.74 -11.81
CA THR A 186 -9.34 -15.76 -11.76
C THR A 186 -9.70 -17.22 -12.01
N HIS A 187 -9.40 -18.09 -11.05
CA HIS A 187 -10.15 -19.29 -10.83
C HIS A 187 -11.55 -18.73 -10.72
N GLU A 188 -12.32 -19.06 -11.74
CA GLU A 188 -13.74 -18.86 -11.80
C GLU A 188 -14.30 -19.10 -10.40
N SER A 189 -15.28 -18.30 -10.04
CA SER A 189 -15.99 -18.30 -8.75
C SER A 189 -16.59 -19.67 -8.40
N GLY A 190 -15.77 -20.68 -8.19
CA GLY A 190 -16.05 -21.82 -7.35
C GLY A 190 -15.88 -21.33 -5.92
N ASP A 191 -16.84 -21.65 -5.06
CA ASP A 191 -16.73 -21.41 -3.64
C ASP A 191 -15.47 -22.11 -3.11
N ILE A 192 -14.38 -21.37 -2.99
CA ILE A 192 -13.19 -21.81 -2.25
C ILE A 192 -13.64 -21.97 -0.80
N ASP A 193 -13.64 -23.20 -0.29
CA ASP A 193 -13.95 -23.46 1.10
C ASP A 193 -12.78 -23.00 1.97
N ALA A 194 -13.05 -22.01 2.81
CA ALA A 194 -12.04 -21.40 3.69
C ALA A 194 -12.29 -21.72 5.17
N ASP A 195 -13.30 -22.54 5.47
CA ASP A 195 -13.60 -23.11 6.78
C ASP A 195 -12.73 -24.36 6.98
N VAL A 196 -11.42 -24.15 7.14
CA VAL A 196 -10.45 -25.25 7.18
C VAL A 196 -10.58 -26.10 8.44
N ASN A 197 -11.14 -25.54 9.52
CA ASN A 197 -11.38 -26.27 10.75
C ASN A 197 -12.77 -26.95 10.79
N ASN A 198 -13.59 -26.75 9.75
CA ASN A 198 -14.96 -27.26 9.59
C ASN A 198 -15.89 -26.93 10.77
N ASP A 199 -15.75 -25.73 11.35
CA ASP A 199 -16.59 -25.28 12.47
C ASP A 199 -17.89 -24.56 12.02
N GLY A 200 -18.07 -24.43 10.70
CA GLY A 200 -19.21 -23.79 10.06
C GLY A 200 -19.07 -22.28 9.92
N ARG A 201 -17.88 -21.72 10.16
CA ARG A 201 -17.56 -20.30 10.03
C ARG A 201 -16.24 -20.12 9.31
N VAL A 202 -16.06 -18.95 8.72
CA VAL A 202 -14.76 -18.51 8.21
C VAL A 202 -14.31 -17.33 9.06
N ASP A 203 -13.37 -17.57 9.98
CA ASP A 203 -12.87 -16.56 10.90
C ASP A 203 -11.36 -16.67 11.19
N LEU A 204 -10.89 -16.04 12.27
CA LEU A 204 -9.47 -16.03 12.63
C LEU A 204 -8.96 -17.41 13.07
N SER A 205 -9.86 -18.32 13.45
CA SER A 205 -9.53 -19.69 13.82
C SER A 205 -9.00 -20.48 12.63
N ASP A 206 -9.61 -20.29 11.45
CA ASP A 206 -9.15 -20.88 10.18
C ASP A 206 -7.76 -20.38 9.77
N VAL A 207 -7.53 -19.08 9.96
CA VAL A 207 -6.21 -18.45 9.71
C VAL A 207 -5.13 -19.08 10.58
N LEU A 208 -5.44 -19.38 11.85
CA LEU A 208 -4.49 -20.01 12.77
C LEU A 208 -4.21 -21.46 12.41
N VAL A 209 -5.20 -22.19 11.90
CA VAL A 209 -5.01 -23.57 11.44
C VAL A 209 -4.03 -23.64 10.27
N ILE A 210 -4.18 -22.81 9.25
CA ILE A 210 -3.21 -22.75 8.13
C ILE A 210 -1.83 -22.32 8.62
N ARG A 211 -1.74 -21.33 9.50
CA ARG A 211 -0.46 -20.88 10.04
C ARG A 211 0.29 -22.00 10.77
N ASN A 212 -0.42 -22.83 11.52
CA ASN A 212 0.17 -24.00 12.18
C ASN A 212 0.54 -25.10 11.17
N ALA A 213 -0.24 -25.28 10.11
CA ALA A 213 0.05 -26.23 9.03
C ALA A 213 1.34 -25.88 8.26
N ILE A 214 1.57 -24.60 7.95
CA ILE A 214 2.82 -24.10 7.35
C ILE A 214 4.02 -24.43 8.24
N GLN A 215 3.83 -24.44 9.57
CA GLN A 215 4.86 -24.83 10.55
C GLN A 215 4.98 -26.35 10.75
N GLY A 216 4.32 -27.15 9.90
CA GLY A 216 4.37 -28.61 9.93
C GLY A 216 3.43 -29.26 10.95
N SER A 217 2.44 -28.52 11.46
CA SER A 217 1.57 -28.99 12.54
C SER A 217 0.10 -28.68 12.25
N SER A 218 -0.59 -29.57 11.53
CA SER A 218 -2.05 -29.54 11.38
C SER A 218 -2.59 -30.95 11.11
N ALA A 219 -3.83 -31.19 11.54
CA ALA A 219 -4.61 -32.38 11.19
C ALA A 219 -5.67 -32.09 10.11
N TYR A 220 -5.77 -30.85 9.66
CA TYR A 220 -6.74 -30.35 8.69
C TYR A 220 -6.11 -30.27 7.29
N ASP A 221 -6.95 -30.40 6.27
CA ASP A 221 -6.56 -30.08 4.89
C ASP A 221 -6.49 -28.55 4.74
N THR A 222 -5.30 -28.04 4.43
CA THR A 222 -4.99 -26.60 4.48
C THR A 222 -4.51 -26.06 3.13
N ASP A 223 -4.49 -26.89 2.10
CA ASP A 223 -4.26 -26.50 0.70
C ASP A 223 -5.59 -25.99 0.09
N VAL A 224 -5.96 -24.76 0.46
CA VAL A 224 -7.27 -24.19 0.07
C VAL A 224 -7.32 -23.80 -1.40
N ASN A 225 -6.17 -23.59 -2.03
CA ASN A 225 -6.09 -23.27 -3.45
C ASN A 225 -5.92 -24.51 -4.35
N ASN A 226 -5.79 -25.71 -3.74
CA ASN A 226 -5.58 -27.01 -4.40
C ASN A 226 -4.35 -27.04 -5.32
N ASP A 227 -3.25 -26.38 -4.94
CA ASP A 227 -2.00 -26.37 -5.71
C ASP A 227 -1.02 -27.51 -5.32
N GLY A 228 -1.43 -28.33 -4.37
CA GLY A 228 -0.70 -29.47 -3.85
C GLY A 228 0.24 -29.14 -2.69
N LYS A 229 0.19 -27.90 -2.17
CA LYS A 229 1.01 -27.45 -1.03
C LYS A 229 0.16 -26.61 -0.08
N THR A 230 0.58 -26.57 1.18
CA THR A 230 0.10 -25.56 2.13
C THR A 230 1.20 -24.52 2.31
N ASP A 231 0.97 -23.31 1.81
CA ASP A 231 1.92 -22.20 1.92
C ASP A 231 1.24 -20.85 2.21
N GLU A 232 2.00 -19.76 2.02
CA GLU A 232 1.50 -18.42 2.31
C GLU A 232 0.33 -17.99 1.43
N LEU A 233 0.15 -18.57 0.24
CA LEU A 233 -0.98 -18.31 -0.64
C LEU A 233 -2.29 -18.81 -0.02
N ASP A 234 -2.29 -20.01 0.57
CA ASP A 234 -3.43 -20.56 1.30
C ASP A 234 -3.82 -19.66 2.47
N LEU A 235 -2.81 -19.21 3.22
CA LEU A 235 -2.99 -18.32 4.35
C LEU A 235 -3.60 -16.98 3.92
N LEU A 236 -3.18 -16.43 2.78
CA LEU A 236 -3.71 -15.17 2.25
C LEU A 236 -5.18 -15.31 1.82
N ILE A 237 -5.55 -16.42 1.20
CA ILE A 237 -6.94 -16.70 0.77
C ILE A 237 -7.87 -16.76 1.98
N VAL A 238 -7.51 -17.52 3.01
CA VAL A 238 -8.34 -17.63 4.22
C VAL A 238 -8.40 -16.31 4.98
N LYS A 239 -7.30 -15.57 5.09
CA LYS A 239 -7.31 -14.20 5.67
C LYS A 239 -8.28 -13.27 4.96
N ALA A 240 -8.29 -13.29 3.62
CA ALA A 240 -9.18 -12.45 2.84
C ALA A 240 -10.66 -12.79 3.08
N LYS A 241 -11.00 -14.09 3.14
CA LYS A 241 -12.37 -14.55 3.40
C LYS A 241 -12.83 -14.32 4.84
N ALA A 242 -11.96 -14.57 5.83
CA ALA A 242 -12.24 -14.26 7.23
C ALA A 242 -12.51 -12.75 7.43
N HIS A 243 -11.71 -11.89 6.80
CA HIS A 243 -11.95 -10.45 6.84
C HIS A 243 -13.28 -10.06 6.17
N ALA A 244 -13.62 -10.63 5.02
CA ALA A 244 -14.90 -10.40 4.37
C ALA A 244 -16.09 -10.85 5.24
N ALA A 245 -15.99 -11.99 5.92
CA ALA A 245 -17.00 -12.50 6.85
C ALA A 245 -17.18 -11.57 8.06
N ILE A 246 -16.08 -11.10 8.65
CA ILE A 246 -16.09 -10.11 9.74
C ILE A 246 -16.76 -8.81 9.29
N ALA A 247 -16.42 -8.32 8.09
CA ALA A 247 -17.02 -7.11 7.53
C ALA A 247 -18.52 -7.27 7.25
N ALA A 248 -18.97 -8.45 6.81
CA ALA A 248 -20.38 -8.76 6.59
C ALA A 248 -21.17 -8.89 7.91
N ALA A 249 -20.53 -9.38 8.98
CA ALA A 249 -21.14 -9.53 10.30
C ALA A 249 -21.19 -8.22 11.11
N ALA A 250 -20.49 -7.16 10.68
CA ALA A 250 -20.51 -5.87 11.34
C ALA A 250 -21.91 -5.21 11.27
N PRO A 251 -22.46 -4.69 12.40
CA PRO A 251 -23.81 -4.15 12.42
C PRO A 251 -23.97 -2.96 11.47
N MET A 252 -24.85 -3.13 10.47
CA MET A 252 -25.25 -2.09 9.52
C MET A 252 -25.81 -0.86 10.24
N LEU A 253 -25.02 0.22 10.34
CA LEU A 253 -25.58 1.55 10.57
C LEU A 253 -26.47 1.91 9.38
N ARG A 254 -27.79 1.83 9.62
CA ARG A 254 -28.92 2.19 8.74
C ARG A 254 -28.55 3.12 7.56
N ARG A 255 -28.51 2.53 6.36
CA ARG A 255 -28.56 3.24 5.07
C ARG A 255 -29.81 4.11 4.99
N ARG A 256 -29.68 5.42 5.23
CA ARG A 256 -30.62 6.42 4.70
C ARG A 256 -30.22 6.67 3.26
N GLY A 257 -31.14 6.34 2.34
CA GLY A 257 -30.90 6.29 0.90
C GLY A 257 -30.19 7.52 0.35
N MET A 258 -29.12 7.28 -0.40
CA MET A 258 -28.47 8.30 -1.21
C MET A 258 -28.45 7.81 -2.65
N LYS A 259 -29.09 8.61 -3.49
CA LYS A 259 -29.18 8.43 -4.94
C LYS A 259 -27.77 8.44 -5.55
N PHE A 260 -27.54 7.54 -6.49
CA PHE A 260 -26.35 7.57 -7.33
C PHE A 260 -26.39 8.78 -8.26
N SER A 261 -25.25 9.47 -8.37
CA SER A 261 -24.94 10.34 -9.51
C SER A 261 -23.44 10.33 -9.75
N THR A 262 -23.05 9.92 -10.95
CA THR A 262 -21.70 10.02 -11.53
C THR A 262 -21.41 11.46 -11.99
N TRP A 263 -20.12 11.83 -11.98
CA TRP A 263 -19.40 13.04 -12.45
C TRP A 263 -20.17 14.30 -12.92
N GLY A 264 -19.82 15.47 -12.35
CA GLY A 264 -20.15 16.79 -12.91
C GLY A 264 -19.71 18.00 -12.06
N ARG A 265 -18.77 18.80 -12.60
CA ARG A 265 -18.37 20.19 -12.29
C ARG A 265 -19.20 20.96 -11.24
N ILE A 266 -18.56 21.43 -10.15
CA ILE A 266 -19.15 22.45 -9.26
C ILE A 266 -18.64 23.84 -9.68
N LYS A 267 -19.57 24.71 -10.11
CA LYS A 267 -19.35 26.16 -10.29
C LYS A 267 -19.10 26.80 -8.92
N ARG A 268 -18.14 27.73 -8.86
CA ARG A 268 -18.00 28.71 -7.77
C ARG A 268 -19.32 29.45 -7.57
N GLY A 269 -19.87 29.41 -6.36
CA GLY A 269 -20.79 30.44 -5.88
C GLY A 269 -19.98 31.65 -5.42
N TYR A 270 -20.46 32.85 -5.76
CA TYR A 270 -19.89 34.14 -5.40
C TYR A 270 -19.76 34.34 -3.89
#